data_AF-A0A1V6ILY3-F1
#
_entry.id   AF-A0A1V6ILY3-F1
#
_cell.length_a   1.000
_cell.length_b   1.000
_cell.length_c   1.000
_cell.angle_alpha   90.00
_cell.angle_beta   90.00
_cell.angle_gamma   90.00
#
_symmetry.space_group_name_H-M   'P 1'
#
loop_
_entity.id
_entity.type
_entity.pdbx_description
1 polymer ?
#
loop_
_entity_poly.entity_id
_entity_poly.type
_entity_poly.pdbx_seq_one_letter_code
_entity_poly.pdbx_strand_id
1 'polypeptide(L)' 'MNIYCSQLGMIVEFYYCISMHEGLPCLSTPRCWANRMDIEGYLKGLMGEEGFFNYFASLPKTRLERIVELVNNLVEKD' A
#
# COMPACT_ATOMS: atom_id res chain seq x y z
N MET A 1 -5.99 15.36 -6.92
CA MET A 1 -7.18 15.12 -6.06
C MET A 1 -6.65 14.83 -4.68
N ASN A 2 -7.16 15.48 -3.63
CA ASN A 2 -6.55 15.45 -2.30
C ASN A 2 -7.46 14.92 -1.19
N ILE A 3 -6.87 14.43 -0.11
CA ILE A 3 -7.57 13.94 1.08
C ILE A 3 -6.79 14.28 2.35
N TYR A 4 -7.50 14.48 3.47
CA TYR A 4 -6.86 14.58 4.78
C TYR A 4 -6.42 13.18 5.27
N CYS A 5 -5.12 12.97 5.43
CA CYS A 5 -4.56 11.72 5.93
C CYS A 5 -4.50 11.75 7.47
N SER A 6 -5.31 10.94 8.13
CA SER A 6 -5.31 10.86 9.62
C SER A 6 -4.00 10.30 10.19
N GLN A 7 -3.24 9.52 9.43
CA GLN A 7 -1.95 9.00 9.86
C GLN A 7 -0.84 10.07 9.86
N LEU A 8 -0.94 11.07 8.98
CA LEU A 8 0.06 12.13 8.81
C LEU A 8 -0.39 13.48 9.37
N GLY A 9 -1.69 13.64 9.64
CA GLY A 9 -2.25 14.89 10.15
C GLY A 9 -2.30 16.02 9.12
N MET A 10 -2.22 15.72 7.81
CA MET A 10 -2.15 16.72 6.75
C MET A 10 -2.93 16.32 5.49
N ILE A 11 -3.15 17.30 4.61
CA ILE A 11 -3.72 17.06 3.28
C ILE A 11 -2.64 16.48 2.36
N VAL A 12 -2.97 15.41 1.65
CA VAL A 12 -2.08 14.75 0.67
C VAL A 12 -2.77 14.59 -0.67
N GLU A 13 -1.99 14.58 -1.74
CA GLU A 13 -2.47 14.28 -3.09
C GLU A 13 -2.60 12.78 -3.32
N PHE A 14 -3.49 12.36 -4.22
CA PHE A 14 -3.69 10.95 -4.58
C PHE A 14 -2.39 10.26 -5.00
N TYR A 15 -1.54 10.95 -5.76
CA TYR A 15 -0.23 10.44 -6.19
C TYR A 15 0.63 10.00 -5.00
N TYR A 16 0.62 10.77 -3.90
CA TYR A 16 1.33 10.42 -2.69
C TYR A 16 0.83 9.11 -2.10
N CYS A 17 -0.50 8.90 -2.06
CA CYS A 17 -1.08 7.67 -1.53
C CYS A 17 -0.66 6.43 -2.33
N ILE A 18 -0.41 6.55 -3.64
CA ILE A 18 -0.07 5.42 -4.51
C ILE A 18 1.44 5.18 -4.67
N SER A 19 2.30 6.05 -4.13
CA SER A 19 3.76 6.02 -4.36
C SER A 19 4.61 5.93 -3.08
N MET A 20 4.03 5.56 -1.94
CA MET A 20 4.66 5.66 -0.62
C MET A 20 5.69 4.56 -0.32
N HIS A 21 5.41 3.31 -0.68
CA HIS A 21 6.20 2.14 -0.29
C HIS A 21 7.02 1.61 -1.47
N GLU A 22 8.16 2.24 -1.79
CA GLU A 22 8.98 1.82 -2.94
C GLU A 22 8.18 1.79 -4.26
N GLY A 23 7.25 2.74 -4.41
CA GLY A 23 6.30 2.79 -5.54
C GLY A 23 4.97 2.08 -5.32
N LEU A 24 4.73 1.49 -4.14
CA LEU A 24 3.46 0.84 -3.78
C LEU A 24 2.52 1.79 -3.00
N PRO A 25 1.20 1.60 -3.14
CA PRO A 25 0.18 2.37 -2.45
C PRO A 25 0.14 2.11 -0.96
N CYS A 26 -0.26 3.08 -0.15
CA CYS A 26 -0.45 2.84 1.28
C CYS A 26 -1.60 1.83 1.50
N LEU A 27 -1.50 1.01 2.56
CA LEU A 27 -2.49 -0.03 2.87
C LEU A 27 -3.90 0.51 3.16
N SER A 28 -4.02 1.80 3.53
CA SER A 28 -5.32 2.44 3.75
C SER A 28 -5.94 3.00 2.47
N THR A 29 -5.22 2.99 1.34
CA THR A 29 -5.65 3.60 0.07
C THR A 29 -7.01 3.09 -0.41
N PRO A 30 -7.30 1.76 -0.44
CA PRO A 30 -8.62 1.28 -0.86
C PRO A 30 -9.75 1.88 -0.02
N ARG A 31 -9.59 1.92 1.31
CA ARG A 31 -10.58 2.50 2.22
C ARG A 31 -10.73 4.01 2.05
N CYS A 32 -9.62 4.74 1.95
CA CYS A 32 -9.62 6.20 1.89
C CYS A 32 -10.27 6.74 0.60
N TRP A 33 -10.15 6.00 -0.49
CA TRP A 33 -10.55 6.45 -1.83
C TRP A 33 -11.80 5.76 -2.40
N ALA A 34 -12.32 4.70 -1.77
CA ALA A 34 -13.49 3.94 -2.21
C ALA A 34 -14.73 4.81 -2.49
N ASN A 35 -14.99 5.84 -1.66
CA ASN A 35 -16.15 6.72 -1.84
C ASN A 35 -15.94 7.83 -2.88
N ARG A 36 -14.79 7.86 -3.55
CA ARG A 36 -14.39 8.95 -4.47
C ARG A 36 -14.15 8.46 -5.88
N MET A 37 -13.75 7.20 -6.05
CA MET A 37 -13.46 6.59 -7.34
C MET A 37 -13.46 5.06 -7.22
N ASP A 38 -13.46 4.37 -8.37
CA ASP A 38 -13.16 2.94 -8.43
C ASP A 38 -11.67 2.70 -8.16
N ILE A 39 -11.31 2.79 -6.88
CA ILE A 39 -9.93 2.63 -6.43
C ILE A 39 -9.46 1.19 -6.57
N GLU A 40 -10.34 0.20 -6.38
CA GLU A 40 -9.97 -1.20 -6.56
C GLU A 40 -9.63 -1.50 -8.02
N GLY A 41 -10.47 -1.06 -8.96
CA GLY A 41 -10.20 -1.20 -10.39
C GLY A 41 -8.91 -0.48 -10.80
N TYR A 42 -8.70 0.74 -10.29
CA TYR A 42 -7.45 1.48 -10.53
C TYR A 42 -6.21 0.73 -10.02
N LEU A 43 -6.25 0.23 -8.79
CA LEU A 43 -5.13 -0.47 -8.18
C LEU A 43 -4.86 -1.82 -8.87
N LYS A 44 -5.90 -2.58 -9.22
CA LYS A 44 -5.78 -3.80 -10.02
C LYS A 44 -5.18 -3.51 -11.40
N GLY A 45 -5.53 -2.40 -12.03
CA GLY A 45 -4.91 -1.97 -13.28
C GLY A 45 -3.44 -1.56 -13.13
N LEU A 46 -3.07 -1.00 -11.97
CA LEU A 46 -1.71 -0.54 -11.69
C LEU A 46 -0.71 -1.69 -11.44
N MET A 47 -1.11 -2.72 -10.69
CA MET A 47 -0.21 -3.80 -10.25
C MET A 47 -0.64 -5.21 -10.68
N GLY A 48 -1.73 -5.35 -11.43
CA GLY A 48 -2.36 -6.62 -11.75
C GLY A 48 -3.27 -7.14 -10.63
N GLU A 49 -4.19 -8.05 -10.97
CA GLU A 49 -5.10 -8.66 -9.99
C GLU A 49 -4.33 -9.46 -8.93
N GLU A 50 -3.41 -10.33 -9.36
CA GLU A 50 -2.60 -11.14 -8.45
C GLU A 50 -1.75 -10.26 -7.52
N GLY A 51 -1.11 -9.20 -8.05
CA GLY A 51 -0.36 -8.23 -7.26
C GLY A 51 -1.25 -7.52 -6.23
N PHE A 52 -2.46 -7.14 -6.63
CA PHE A 52 -3.44 -6.52 -5.74
C PHE A 52 -3.83 -7.46 -4.60
N PHE A 53 -4.17 -8.72 -4.89
CA PHE A 53 -4.51 -9.70 -3.86
C PHE A 53 -3.33 -10.00 -2.95
N ASN A 54 -2.13 -10.19 -3.48
CA ASN A 54 -0.93 -10.44 -2.67
C ASN A 54 -0.62 -9.24 -1.74
N TYR A 55 -0.79 -8.02 -2.23
CA TYR A 55 -0.48 -6.81 -1.47
C TYR A 55 -1.56 -6.45 -0.42
N PHE A 56 -2.85 -6.51 -0.78
CA PHE A 56 -3.94 -6.07 0.08
C PHE A 56 -4.72 -7.21 0.78
N ALA A 57 -4.71 -8.43 0.22
CA ALA A 57 -5.43 -9.57 0.77
C ALA A 57 -4.52 -10.55 1.54
N SER A 58 -3.20 -10.30 1.61
CA SER A 58 -2.34 -11.05 2.52
C SER A 58 -2.80 -10.83 3.96
N LEU A 59 -2.93 -11.93 4.73
CA LEU A 59 -3.10 -11.86 6.17
C LEU A 59 -2.06 -10.88 6.73
N PRO A 60 -2.41 -9.97 7.65
CA PRO A 60 -1.44 -9.05 8.20
C PRO A 60 -0.30 -9.89 8.78
N LYS A 61 0.87 -9.85 8.12
CA LYS A 61 2.06 -10.55 8.56
C LYS A 61 2.21 -10.29 10.05
N THR A 62 2.31 -11.37 10.82
CA THR A 62 2.63 -11.29 12.23
C THR A 62 3.89 -10.45 12.41
N ARG A 63 4.08 -9.86 13.60
CA ARG A 63 5.30 -9.07 13.86
C ARG A 63 6.57 -9.87 13.58
N LEU A 64 6.54 -11.19 13.82
CA LEU A 64 7.63 -12.11 13.54
C LEU A 64 7.89 -12.24 12.04
N GLU A 65 6.87 -12.48 11.22
CA GLU A 65 7.03 -12.57 9.75
C GLU A 65 7.60 -11.27 9.16
N ARG A 66 7.20 -10.11 9.68
CA ARG A 66 7.78 -8.82 9.28
C ARG A 66 9.26 -8.68 9.67
N ILE A 67 9.63 -9.13 10.87
CA ILE A 67 11.03 -9.10 11.32
C ILE A 67 11.89 -10.02 10.45
N VAL A 68 11.41 -11.23 10.15
CA VAL A 68 12.13 -12.20 9.31
C VAL A 68 12.36 -11.64 7.91
N GLU A 69 11.34 -11.03 7.30
CA GLU A 69 11.46 -10.41 5.98
C GLU A 69 12.46 -9.24 5.97
N LEU A 70 12.43 -8.38 6.99
CA LEU A 70 13.40 -7.30 7.14
C LEU A 70 14.84 -7.84 7.26
N VAL A 71 15.03 -8.93 7.99
CA VAL A 71 16.35 -9.58 8.12
C VAL A 71 16.79 -10.20 6.79
N ASN A 72 15.91 -10.92 6.08
CA ASN A 72 16.25 -11.52 4.80
C ASN A 72 16.63 -10.47 3.74
N ASN A 73 15.88 -9.37 3.66
CA ASN A 73 16.18 -8.27 2.72
C ASN A 73 17.51 -7.57 3.01
N LEU A 74 18.03 -7.68 4.24
CA LEU A 74 19.36 -7.19 4.60
C LEU A 74 20.46 -8.19 4.22
N VAL A 75 20.19 -9.48 4.34
CA VAL A 75 21.16 -10.56 4.02
C VAL A 75 21.33 -10.75 2.51
N GLU A 76 20.29 -10.52 1.71
CA GLU A 76 20.37 -10.63 0.23
C GLU A 76 21.08 -9.43 -0.45
N LYS A 77 21.49 -8.41 0.31
CA LYS A 77 22.13 -7.20 -0.21
C LYS A 77 23.66 -7.17 -0.10
N ASP A 78 24.29 -8.26 0.36
CA ASP A 78 25.75 -8.49 0.40
C ASP A 78 26.17 -9.62 -0.53
#